data_AF-A0AAV4J3M3-F1
#
_entry.id   AF-A0AAV4J3M3-F1
#
_cell.length_a   1.000
_cell.length_b   1.000
_cell.length_c   1.000
_cell.angle_alpha   90.00
_cell.angle_beta   90.00
_cell.angle_gamma   90.00
#
_symmetry.space_group_name_H-M   'P 1'
#
loop_
_entity.id
_entity.type
_entity.pdbx_description
1 polymer ?
#
loop_
_entity_poly.entity_id
_entity_poly.type
_entity_poly.pdbx_seq_one_letter_code
_entity_poly.pdbx_strand_id
1 'polypeptide(L)'
;MLKRFMDESSIHTMHVDLEIAMHSAIKRVLPNAKIKACLFHLAQAWFKKIQGLGLTPEYKDQDSDIGNCLRRFFLPYQYFLQKKIEETFVNVIMEDAPLEERCGRFAYYILRNYIDSALSDFPHPDFPPEIWTGTVFLSLYFRSLG
;
A
#
# COMPACT_ATOMS: atom_id res chain seq x y z
N MET A 1 -29.76 22.77 19.86
CA MET A 1 -30.08 21.32 19.88
C MET A 1 -29.29 20.49 18.85
N LEU A 2 -28.30 21.05 18.13
CA LEU A 2 -27.48 20.31 17.14
C LEU A 2 -25.98 20.22 17.48
N LYS A 3 -25.54 20.77 18.62
CA LYS A 3 -24.15 20.64 19.12
C LYS A 3 -23.92 19.39 19.99
N ARG A 4 -24.92 18.53 20.14
CA ARG A 4 -24.95 17.50 21.19
C ARG A 4 -25.05 16.06 20.66
N PHE A 5 -24.67 15.86 19.40
CA PHE A 5 -24.58 14.54 18.75
C PHE A 5 -23.18 14.22 18.20
N MET A 6 -22.17 15.04 18.50
CA MET A 6 -20.77 14.79 18.10
C MET A 6 -19.88 14.45 19.31
N ASP A 7 -20.48 13.90 20.36
CA ASP A 7 -19.73 13.35 21.48
C ASP A 7 -20.05 11.85 21.59
N GLU A 8 -18.98 11.04 21.63
CA GLU A 8 -18.97 9.62 22.04
C GLU A 8 -19.40 8.49 21.06
N SER A 9 -19.17 8.61 19.75
CA SER A 9 -18.76 7.41 18.99
C SER A 9 -17.35 7.65 18.46
N SER A 10 -16.35 7.20 19.21
CA SER A 10 -14.96 7.21 18.80
C SER A 10 -14.79 6.35 17.54
N ILE A 11 -14.93 6.96 16.36
CA ILE A 11 -14.45 6.35 15.12
C ILE A 11 -12.93 6.26 15.28
N HIS A 12 -12.47 5.11 15.78
CA HIS A 12 -11.08 4.93 16.14
C HIS A 12 -10.20 4.84 14.89
N THR A 13 -10.75 4.36 13.77
CA THR A 13 -10.02 4.23 12.50
C THR A 13 -10.98 4.24 11.31
N MET A 14 -10.68 5.05 10.30
CA MET A 14 -11.38 5.06 9.00
C MET A 14 -10.47 4.44 7.94
N HIS A 15 -11.01 3.49 7.17
CA HIS A 15 -10.31 2.92 6.02
C HIS A 15 -10.76 3.67 4.77
N VAL A 16 -9.84 4.37 4.12
CA VAL A 16 -10.14 5.36 3.09
C VAL A 16 -9.38 5.06 1.82
N ASP A 17 -9.96 5.44 0.70
CA ASP A 17 -9.28 5.53 -0.59
C ASP A 17 -7.97 6.33 -0.50
N LEU A 18 -6.99 5.97 -1.33
CA LEU A 18 -5.73 6.67 -1.54
C LEU A 18 -5.95 7.96 -2.37
N GLU A 19 -6.86 8.81 -1.92
CA GLU A 19 -7.10 10.14 -2.49
C GLU A 19 -6.82 11.23 -1.44
N ILE A 20 -5.87 12.12 -1.75
CA ILE A 20 -5.45 13.22 -0.86
C ILE A 20 -6.63 14.11 -0.47
N ALA A 21 -7.51 14.40 -1.42
CA ALA A 21 -8.70 15.21 -1.21
C ALA A 21 -9.63 14.58 -0.18
N MET A 22 -9.82 13.26 -0.23
CA MET A 22 -10.64 12.52 0.73
C MET A 22 -10.02 12.54 2.12
N HIS A 23 -8.71 12.27 2.24
CA HIS A 23 -7.99 12.34 3.51
C HIS A 23 -8.09 13.74 4.14
N SER A 24 -7.93 14.78 3.33
CA SER A 24 -8.03 16.18 3.74
C SER A 24 -9.44 16.57 4.20
N ALA A 25 -10.48 16.11 3.48
CA ALA A 25 -11.87 16.33 3.87
C ALA A 25 -12.21 15.65 5.21
N ILE A 26 -11.75 14.41 5.42
CA ILE A 26 -11.92 13.69 6.69
C ILE A 26 -11.21 14.42 7.82
N LYS A 27 -9.96 14.84 7.64
CA LYS A 27 -9.22 15.57 8.68
C LYS A 27 -9.83 16.93 9.03
N ARG A 28 -10.54 17.57 8.09
CA ARG A 28 -11.27 18.82 8.34
C ARG A 28 -12.52 18.62 9.21
N VAL A 29 -13.22 17.49 9.05
CA VAL A 29 -14.49 17.21 9.76
C VAL A 29 -14.26 16.40 11.04
N LEU A 30 -13.29 15.49 11.02
CA LEU A 30 -12.91 14.58 12.11
C LEU A 30 -11.39 14.63 12.33
N PRO A 31 -10.84 15.71 12.93
CA PRO A 31 -9.40 15.88 13.10
C PRO A 31 -8.72 14.71 13.83
N ASN A 32 -9.44 14.13 14.79
CA ASN A 32 -8.97 13.04 15.65
C ASN A 32 -9.11 11.63 15.03
N ALA A 33 -9.76 11.49 13.87
CA ALA A 33 -9.89 10.18 13.24
C ALA A 33 -8.51 9.67 12.79
N LYS A 34 -8.20 8.41 13.12
CA LYS A 34 -7.05 7.72 12.53
C LYS A 34 -7.42 7.29 11.12
N ILE A 35 -6.62 7.67 10.12
CA ILE A 35 -6.84 7.26 8.74
C ILE A 35 -5.94 6.06 8.45
N LYS A 36 -6.52 5.00 7.90
CA LYS A 36 -5.83 3.85 7.33
C LYS A 36 -6.17 3.77 5.85
N ALA A 37 -5.22 3.36 5.04
CA ALA A 37 -5.46 3.09 3.63
C ALA A 37 -6.38 1.88 3.49
N CYS A 38 -7.28 1.96 2.52
CA CYS A 38 -8.03 0.81 2.06
C CYS A 38 -7.10 -0.14 1.29
N LEU A 39 -6.77 -1.29 1.88
CA LEU A 39 -5.87 -2.28 1.27
C LEU A 39 -6.38 -2.80 -0.08
N PHE A 40 -7.70 -2.80 -0.30
CA PHE A 40 -8.29 -3.13 -1.59
C PHE A 40 -7.86 -2.13 -2.68
N HIS A 41 -8.01 -0.82 -2.42
CA HIS A 41 -7.61 0.21 -3.38
C HIS A 41 -6.07 0.29 -3.54
N LEU A 42 -5.31 0.03 -2.48
CA LEU A 42 -3.85 -0.11 -2.55
C LEU A 42 -3.45 -1.26 -3.48
N ALA A 43 -4.02 -2.45 -3.27
CA ALA A 43 -3.76 -3.61 -4.11
C ALA A 43 -4.18 -3.35 -5.57
N GLN A 44 -5.31 -2.67 -5.79
CA GLN A 44 -5.74 -2.27 -7.12
C GLN A 44 -4.76 -1.30 -7.79
N ALA A 45 -4.23 -0.30 -7.08
CA ALA A 45 -3.26 0.65 -7.61
C ALA A 45 -1.97 -0.07 -8.03
N TRP A 46 -1.47 -0.98 -7.20
CA TRP A 46 -0.29 -1.78 -7.52
C TRP A 46 -0.53 -2.72 -8.69
N PHE A 47 -1.69 -3.38 -8.75
CA PHE A 47 -2.04 -4.25 -9.86
C PHE A 47 -2.17 -3.47 -11.18
N LYS A 48 -2.77 -2.28 -11.17
CA LYS A 48 -2.79 -1.38 -12.35
C LYS A 48 -1.38 -1.04 -12.83
N LYS A 49 -0.43 -0.86 -11.91
CA LYS A 49 0.98 -0.64 -12.29
C LYS A 49 1.59 -1.88 -12.97
N ILE A 50 1.34 -3.08 -12.43
CA ILE A 50 1.75 -4.35 -13.04
C ILE A 50 1.18 -4.50 -14.45
N GLN A 51 -0.10 -4.16 -14.63
CA GLN A 51 -0.75 -4.14 -15.95
C GLN A 51 -0.07 -3.17 -16.92
N GLY A 52 0.19 -1.94 -16.49
CA GLY A 52 0.86 -0.92 -17.31
C GLY A 52 2.31 -1.27 -17.67
N LEU A 53 2.95 -2.16 -16.92
CA LEU A 53 4.28 -2.70 -17.22
C LEU A 53 4.24 -3.96 -18.09
N GLY A 54 3.05 -4.47 -18.44
CA GLY A 54 2.91 -5.70 -19.22
C GLY A 54 3.28 -6.97 -18.45
N LEU A 55 3.28 -6.92 -17.12
CA LEU A 55 3.68 -8.03 -16.23
C LEU A 55 2.50 -8.91 -15.80
N THR A 56 1.33 -8.73 -16.42
CA THR A 56 0.12 -9.48 -16.06
C THR A 56 0.23 -10.98 -16.32
N PRO A 57 0.80 -11.47 -17.44
CA PRO A 57 0.99 -12.90 -17.66
C PRO A 57 1.83 -13.55 -16.56
N GLU A 58 2.97 -12.95 -16.24
CA GLU A 58 3.89 -13.43 -15.20
C GLU A 58 3.23 -13.38 -13.81
N TYR A 59 2.49 -12.31 -13.50
CA TYR A 59 1.75 -12.21 -12.24
C TYR A 59 0.69 -13.30 -12.06
N LYS A 60 0.02 -13.72 -13.15
CA LYS A 60 -1.03 -14.75 -13.11
C LYS A 60 -0.46 -16.17 -13.07
N ASP A 61 0.72 -16.36 -13.62
CA ASP A 61 1.45 -17.62 -13.58
C ASP A 61 1.96 -17.92 -12.16
N GLN A 62 1.53 -19.05 -11.60
CA GLN A 62 1.92 -19.47 -10.24
C GLN A 62 3.36 -19.97 -10.19
N ASP A 63 3.89 -20.45 -11.31
CA ASP A 63 5.23 -21.00 -11.43
C ASP A 63 6.25 -19.95 -11.90
N SER A 64 5.79 -18.74 -12.25
CA SER A 64 6.67 -17.64 -12.64
C SER A 64 7.44 -17.07 -11.44
N ASP A 65 8.76 -17.06 -11.53
CA ASP A 65 9.64 -16.38 -10.55
C ASP A 65 9.35 -14.87 -10.48
N ILE A 66 9.09 -14.24 -11.63
CA ILE A 66 8.64 -12.85 -11.71
C ILE A 66 7.30 -12.70 -10.99
N GLY A 67 6.34 -13.58 -11.25
CA GLY A 67 5.05 -13.59 -10.57
C GLY A 67 5.18 -13.74 -9.05
N ASN A 68 6.03 -14.67 -8.61
CA ASN A 68 6.32 -14.91 -7.19
C ASN A 68 6.95 -13.67 -6.54
N CYS A 69 7.90 -13.01 -7.20
CA CYS A 69 8.47 -11.75 -6.75
C CYS A 69 7.38 -10.67 -6.61
N LEU A 70 6.56 -10.45 -7.63
CA LEU A 70 5.49 -9.44 -7.62
C LEU A 70 4.47 -9.69 -6.51
N ARG A 71 4.07 -10.94 -6.28
CA ARG A 71 3.11 -11.31 -5.22
C ARG A 71 3.66 -11.05 -3.81
N ARG A 72 4.99 -11.07 -3.60
CA ARG A 72 5.59 -10.77 -2.28
C ARG A 72 5.33 -9.32 -1.84
N PHE A 73 5.22 -8.38 -2.77
CA PHE A 73 4.85 -6.98 -2.45
C PHE A 73 3.47 -6.91 -1.79
N PHE A 74 2.56 -7.79 -2.18
CA PHE A 74 1.17 -7.83 -1.72
C PHE A 74 0.96 -8.60 -0.42
N LEU A 75 1.94 -9.40 0.02
CA LEU A 75 1.90 -10.02 1.33
C LEU A 75 2.02 -8.89 2.34
N PRO A 76 0.92 -8.47 2.99
CA PRO A 76 0.99 -7.35 3.89
C PRO A 76 1.99 -7.76 4.96
N TYR A 77 3.09 -7.01 5.08
CA TYR A 77 4.12 -7.20 6.08
C TYR A 77 3.49 -7.00 7.47
N GLN A 78 2.76 -8.01 7.93
CA GLN A 78 1.79 -7.96 9.01
C GLN A 78 2.46 -7.78 10.38
N TYR A 79 3.78 -7.65 10.41
CA TYR A 79 4.57 -7.71 11.63
C TYR A 79 5.78 -6.77 11.70
N PHE A 80 6.12 -6.03 10.64
CA PHE A 80 7.33 -5.22 10.68
C PHE A 80 7.04 -3.80 11.15
N LEU A 81 7.71 -3.40 12.25
CA LEU A 81 7.91 -1.99 12.60
C LEU A 81 8.38 -1.25 11.33
N GLN A 82 7.87 -0.04 11.10
CA GLN A 82 8.17 0.82 9.94
C GLN A 82 9.62 0.78 9.47
N LYS A 83 10.58 0.83 10.42
CA LYS A 83 12.02 0.75 10.12
C LYS A 83 12.46 -0.50 9.35
N LYS A 84 11.77 -1.62 9.55
CA LYS A 84 12.10 -2.89 8.91
C LYS A 84 11.39 -3.04 7.56
N ILE A 85 10.41 -2.19 7.23
CA ILE A 85 9.72 -2.21 5.92
C ILE A 85 10.62 -1.64 4.83
N GLU A 86 11.30 -0.52 5.09
CA GLU A 86 12.29 0.04 4.16
C GLU A 86 13.39 -0.98 3.84
N GLU A 87 14.04 -1.53 4.88
CA GLU A 87 15.07 -2.56 4.73
C GLU A 87 14.54 -3.83 4.03
N THR A 88 13.32 -4.28 4.36
CA THR A 88 12.73 -5.47 3.73
C THR A 88 12.38 -5.23 2.27
N PHE A 89 11.90 -4.04 1.92
CA PHE A 89 11.67 -3.67 0.52
C PHE A 89 12.96 -3.61 -0.26
N VAL A 90 14.00 -2.98 0.32
CA VAL A 90 15.34 -2.97 -0.28
C VAL A 90 15.83 -4.41 -0.49
N ASN A 91 15.68 -5.30 0.49
CA ASN A 91 16.10 -6.70 0.33
C ASN A 91 15.26 -7.46 -0.71
N VAL A 92 13.93 -7.28 -0.77
CA VAL A 92 13.09 -7.87 -1.84
C VAL A 92 13.52 -7.37 -3.22
N ILE A 93 13.94 -6.11 -3.32
CA ILE A 93 14.39 -5.48 -4.56
C ILE A 93 15.83 -5.89 -4.92
N MET A 94 16.70 -6.07 -3.93
CA MET A 94 18.14 -6.29 -4.10
C MET A 94 18.54 -7.78 -4.15
N GLU A 95 17.81 -8.67 -3.47
CA GLU A 95 18.16 -10.09 -3.36
C GLU A 95 17.31 -11.01 -4.25
N ASP A 96 16.03 -10.67 -4.47
CA ASP A 96 15.03 -11.58 -5.05
C ASP A 96 14.33 -11.06 -6.31
N ALA A 97 14.57 -9.80 -6.72
CA ALA A 97 14.04 -9.32 -7.98
C ALA A 97 14.80 -10.01 -9.12
N PRO A 98 14.12 -10.78 -9.99
CA PRO A 98 14.78 -11.25 -11.21
C PRO A 98 15.37 -10.05 -11.96
N LEU A 99 16.45 -10.27 -12.70
CA LEU A 99 17.16 -9.26 -13.53
C LEU A 99 16.30 -8.71 -14.69
N GLU A 100 14.99 -8.66 -14.50
CA GLU A 100 14.00 -8.14 -15.40
C GLU A 100 13.74 -6.66 -15.09
N GLU A 101 14.04 -5.80 -16.07
CA GLU A 101 13.93 -4.35 -15.95
C GLU A 101 12.53 -3.89 -15.48
N ARG A 102 11.48 -4.58 -15.94
CA ARG A 102 10.09 -4.27 -15.58
C ARG A 102 9.83 -4.46 -14.08
N CYS A 103 10.46 -5.43 -13.43
CA CYS A 103 10.38 -5.62 -11.99
C CYS A 103 11.05 -4.46 -11.23
N GLY A 104 12.22 -4.01 -11.71
CA GLY A 104 12.89 -2.83 -11.17
C GLY A 104 12.04 -1.56 -11.29
N ARG A 105 11.34 -1.37 -12.42
CA ARG A 105 10.40 -0.25 -12.60
C ARG A 105 9.20 -0.31 -11.66
N PHE A 106 8.70 -1.51 -11.36
CA PHE A 106 7.62 -1.70 -10.38
C PHE A 106 8.11 -1.39 -8.96
N ALA A 107 9.26 -1.97 -8.57
CA ALA A 107 9.91 -1.73 -7.29
C ALA A 107 10.16 -0.23 -7.02
N TYR A 108 10.75 0.48 -8.00
CA TYR A 108 10.99 1.92 -7.91
C TYR A 108 9.69 2.71 -7.77
N TYR A 109 8.63 2.32 -8.48
CA TYR A 109 7.31 2.92 -8.31
C TYR A 109 6.78 2.75 -6.88
N ILE A 110 6.93 1.58 -6.27
CA ILE A 110 6.48 1.38 -4.88
C ILE A 110 7.30 2.24 -3.92
N LEU A 111 8.63 2.22 -4.04
CA LEU A 111 9.53 3.02 -3.21
C LEU A 111 9.16 4.51 -3.27
N ARG A 112 9.09 5.07 -4.47
CA ARG A 112 8.82 6.49 -4.72
C ARG A 112 7.48 6.97 -4.15
N ASN A 113 6.42 6.19 -4.28
CA ASN A 113 5.06 6.66 -4.00
C ASN A 113 4.55 6.26 -2.60
N TYR A 114 5.14 5.25 -1.96
CA TYR A 114 4.58 4.67 -0.73
C TYR A 114 5.59 4.49 0.41
N ILE A 115 6.89 4.64 0.18
CA ILE A 115 7.92 4.27 1.18
C ILE A 115 8.91 5.41 1.39
N ASP A 116 9.71 5.74 0.38
CA ASP A 116 10.85 6.63 0.51
C ASP A 116 10.45 8.10 0.30
N SER A 117 10.45 8.84 1.41
CA SER A 117 10.18 10.29 1.40
C SER A 117 11.19 11.11 0.60
N ALA A 118 12.43 10.64 0.44
CA ALA A 118 13.45 11.35 -0.32
C ALA A 118 13.30 11.20 -1.84
N LEU A 119 12.56 10.18 -2.29
CA LEU A 119 12.25 9.93 -3.71
C LEU A 119 10.90 10.51 -4.13
N SER A 120 10.06 10.93 -3.18
CA SER A 120 8.76 11.53 -3.44
C SER A 120 8.89 12.93 -4.04
N ASP A 121 8.00 13.31 -4.96
CA ASP A 121 7.89 14.69 -5.45
C ASP A 121 7.33 15.64 -4.38
N PHE A 122 6.82 15.08 -3.28
CA PHE A 122 6.22 15.77 -2.15
C PHE A 122 7.08 15.61 -0.90
N PRO A 123 7.02 16.54 0.08
CA PRO A 123 7.85 16.51 1.29
C PRO A 123 7.76 15.21 2.11
N HIS A 124 6.70 14.42 1.90
CA HIS A 124 6.55 13.03 2.33
C HIS A 124 5.80 12.24 1.23
N PRO A 125 5.85 10.89 1.21
CA PRO A 125 4.97 10.12 0.34
C PRO A 125 3.52 10.42 0.72
N ASP A 126 2.63 10.55 -0.26
CA ASP A 126 1.20 10.83 -0.01
C ASP A 126 0.55 9.74 0.87
N PHE A 127 1.10 8.52 0.82
CA PHE A 127 0.57 7.33 1.47
C PHE A 127 1.69 6.49 2.12
N PRO A 128 2.26 6.96 3.23
CA PRO A 128 3.45 6.35 3.81
C PRO A 128 3.09 5.06 4.58
N PRO A 129 4.06 4.19 4.92
CA PRO A 129 3.79 2.86 5.46
C PRO A 129 2.90 2.85 6.70
N GLU A 130 2.93 3.89 7.53
CA GLU A 130 2.10 4.12 8.71
C GLU A 130 0.60 3.88 8.45
N ILE A 131 0.11 4.23 7.26
CA ILE A 131 -1.33 4.19 6.97
C ILE A 131 -1.78 2.86 6.37
N TRP A 132 -0.89 2.04 5.80
CA TRP A 132 -1.25 0.74 5.21
C TRP A 132 -0.67 -0.46 5.95
N THR A 133 0.25 -0.26 6.91
CA THR A 133 0.84 -1.35 7.73
C THR A 133 0.11 -1.53 9.07
N GLY A 134 0.26 -2.70 9.69
CA GLY A 134 -0.30 -3.01 11.01
C GLY A 134 -1.80 -3.26 11.05
N THR A 135 -2.43 -3.52 9.91
CA THR A 135 -3.87 -3.84 9.81
C THR A 135 -4.06 -5.35 9.63
N VAL A 136 -4.76 -5.99 10.57
CA VAL A 136 -4.99 -7.45 10.57
C VAL A 136 -6.19 -7.82 9.68
N PHE A 137 -6.08 -7.65 8.36
CA PHE A 137 -7.08 -8.11 7.36
C PHE A 137 -6.34 -8.10 6.01
N LEU A 138 -6.22 -9.14 5.17
CA LEU A 138 -7.11 -10.24 4.81
C LEU A 138 -6.29 -11.47 4.38
N SER A 139 -6.41 -12.59 5.09
CA SER A 139 -6.04 -13.91 4.54
C SER A 139 -7.07 -14.45 3.53
N LEU A 140 -8.14 -13.70 3.25
CA LEU A 140 -9.27 -14.16 2.44
C LEU A 140 -9.42 -13.50 1.06
N TYR A 141 -8.77 -12.37 0.78
CA TYR A 141 -9.06 -11.59 -0.45
C TYR A 141 -8.12 -11.85 -1.63
N PHE A 142 -6.91 -12.37 -1.39
CA PHE A 142 -6.01 -12.72 -2.51
C PHE A 142 -6.48 -13.91 -3.33
N ARG A 143 -7.50 -14.65 -2.88
CA ARG A 143 -8.14 -15.72 -3.64
C ARG A 143 -9.21 -15.24 -4.64
N SER A 144 -9.67 -13.98 -4.56
CA SER A 144 -10.71 -13.44 -5.44
C SER A 144 -10.19 -12.53 -6.57
N LEU A 145 -8.88 -12.28 -6.61
CA LEU A 145 -8.21 -11.57 -7.71
C LEU A 145 -7.58 -12.54 -8.74
N GLY A 146 -7.96 -13.82 -8.69
CA GLY A 146 -7.69 -14.82 -9.72
C GLY A 146 -8.89 -14.99 -10.62
#